data_AF-V7HWQ0-F1
#
_entry.id   AF-V7HWQ0-F1
#
_cell.length_a   1.000
_cell.length_b   1.000
_cell.length_c   1.000
_cell.angle_alpha   90.00
_cell.angle_beta   90.00
_cell.angle_gamma   90.00
#
_symmetry.space_group_name_H-M   'P 1'
#
loop_
_entity.id
_entity.type
_entity.pdbx_description
1 polymer ?
#
loop_
_entity_poly.entity_id
_entity_poly.type
_entity_poly.pdbx_seq_one_letter_code
_entity_poly.pdbx_strand_id
1 'polypeptide(L)'
;MQHMTLPTRLLDITRNKLVALFFATLSNDEEDGYVYVFKPNKEVKYGTYSDTVEILSTLAFMDEDAKNEINALIQDFIDEVIKSGITEAEYVLWYRKLVESITITTNVNCCCCGKKCCEEKTVECRLTKKYMKINQNYQVLRLYHMIKQDVGDFQHVIDFGRMLEPEIFESSITSERLKNQQGSFIIIPDVYRSQPQKNVLTANIDKIHCKLAKLQVKDQTSGELIRFKVPAGVKQAIHAELDKDLNINKGTMFTDMESMAQYISEKFS
;
A
#
# COMPACT_ATOMS: atom_id res chain seq x y z
N MET A 1 -8.02 -14.65 -2.65
CA MET A 1 -8.22 -13.21 -2.92
C MET A 1 -9.70 -13.00 -3.17
N GLN A 2 -10.33 -12.04 -2.49
CA GLN A 2 -11.78 -11.86 -2.52
C GLN A 2 -12.19 -10.48 -3.04
N HIS A 3 -11.57 -10.09 -4.15
CA HIS A 3 -12.18 -9.15 -5.06
C HIS A 3 -12.89 -9.94 -6.15
N MET A 4 -14.04 -9.43 -6.59
CA MET A 4 -14.90 -9.99 -7.63
C MET A 4 -14.14 -10.26 -8.94
N THR A 5 -13.41 -11.39 -9.00
CA THR A 5 -12.70 -11.95 -10.17
C THR A 5 -11.77 -11.00 -10.95
N LEU A 6 -11.55 -9.77 -10.46
CA LEU A 6 -10.72 -8.75 -11.09
C LEU A 6 -9.37 -8.65 -10.34
N PRO A 7 -8.23 -8.69 -11.04
CA PRO A 7 -6.93 -8.50 -10.42
C PRO A 7 -6.79 -7.07 -9.90
N THR A 8 -6.95 -6.86 -8.59
CA THR A 8 -6.79 -5.55 -7.94
C THR A 8 -5.37 -5.37 -7.41
N ARG A 9 -4.94 -4.10 -7.27
CA ARG A 9 -3.67 -3.70 -6.64
C ARG A 9 -3.72 -3.76 -5.09
N LEU A 10 -4.77 -4.37 -4.54
CA LEU A 10 -5.12 -4.38 -3.13
C LEU A 10 -4.96 -5.79 -2.57
N LEU A 11 -4.20 -5.90 -1.47
CA LEU A 11 -4.16 -7.10 -0.67
C LEU A 11 -5.12 -6.95 0.52
N ASP A 12 -6.07 -7.88 0.63
CA ASP A 12 -6.97 -7.96 1.78
C ASP A 12 -6.19 -8.40 3.03
N ILE A 13 -6.29 -7.63 4.13
CA ILE A 13 -5.78 -8.01 5.44
C ILE A 13 -6.85 -7.79 6.51
N THR A 14 -6.68 -8.41 7.68
CA THR A 14 -7.62 -8.27 8.80
C THR A 14 -6.89 -8.01 10.10
N ARG A 15 -7.52 -7.22 10.98
CA ARG A 15 -7.07 -7.01 12.36
C ARG A 15 -7.49 -8.17 13.28
N ASN A 16 -8.43 -9.02 12.86
CA ASN A 16 -8.92 -10.15 13.62
C ASN A 16 -8.18 -11.44 13.24
N LYS A 17 -7.44 -12.02 14.19
CA LYS A 17 -6.70 -13.28 14.00
C LYS A 17 -7.61 -14.46 13.66
N LEU A 18 -8.83 -14.48 14.20
CA LEU A 18 -9.81 -15.54 13.96
C LEU A 18 -10.43 -15.44 12.57
N VAL A 19 -10.62 -14.21 12.07
CA VAL A 19 -11.03 -13.98 10.67
C VAL A 19 -9.92 -14.40 9.72
N ALA A 20 -8.65 -14.09 10.04
CA ALA A 20 -7.52 -14.56 9.25
C ALA A 20 -7.45 -16.09 9.21
N LEU A 21 -7.71 -16.73 10.36
CA LEU A 21 -7.78 -18.18 10.47
C LEU A 21 -8.92 -18.76 9.63
N PHE A 22 -10.12 -18.18 9.69
CA PHE A 22 -11.26 -18.55 8.85
C PHE A 22 -10.89 -18.55 7.37
N PHE A 23 -10.24 -17.49 6.89
CA PHE A 23 -9.79 -17.42 5.50
C PHE A 23 -8.69 -18.42 5.15
N ALA A 24 -7.82 -18.75 6.08
CA ALA A 24 -6.81 -19.79 5.89
C ALA A 24 -7.41 -21.21 5.81
N THR A 25 -8.64 -21.41 6.31
CA THR A 25 -9.38 -22.68 6.25
C THR A 25 -10.45 -22.75 5.17
N LEU A 26 -10.82 -21.62 4.55
CA LEU A 26 -11.97 -21.53 3.64
C LEU A 26 -11.76 -22.20 2.27
N SER A 27 -10.51 -22.43 1.86
CA SER A 27 -10.18 -22.90 0.51
C SER A 27 -9.17 -24.04 0.51
N ASN A 28 -9.36 -24.95 -0.45
CA ASN A 28 -8.48 -26.07 -0.76
C ASN A 28 -8.15 -26.94 0.48
N ASP A 29 -9.10 -27.81 0.85
CA ASP A 29 -9.01 -28.67 2.05
C ASP A 29 -7.82 -29.65 2.00
N GLU A 30 -7.30 -29.93 0.81
CA GLU A 30 -6.17 -30.84 0.59
C GLU A 30 -4.79 -30.17 0.79
N GLU A 31 -4.74 -28.85 0.83
CA GLU A 31 -3.50 -28.08 0.98
C GLU A 31 -3.40 -27.41 2.35
N ASP A 32 -2.18 -27.15 2.82
CA ASP A 32 -1.95 -26.42 4.06
C ASP A 32 -2.31 -24.93 3.89
N GLY A 33 -3.00 -24.37 4.88
CA GLY A 33 -3.24 -22.93 5.00
C GLY A 33 -2.12 -22.22 5.76
N TYR A 34 -2.00 -20.90 5.59
CA TYR A 34 -1.04 -20.08 6.33
C TYR A 34 -1.65 -18.76 6.76
N VAL A 35 -1.42 -18.39 8.02
CA VAL A 35 -1.73 -17.06 8.55
C VAL A 35 -0.42 -16.31 8.75
N TYR A 36 -0.27 -15.17 8.08
CA TYR A 36 0.91 -14.31 8.18
C TYR A 36 0.65 -13.16 9.15
N VAL A 37 1.61 -12.88 10.03
CA VAL A 37 1.49 -11.78 10.99
C VAL A 37 2.35 -10.60 10.58
N PHE A 38 1.70 -9.44 10.48
CA PHE A 38 2.32 -8.16 10.20
C PHE A 38 2.19 -7.26 11.42
N LYS A 39 3.26 -6.53 11.75
CA LYS A 39 3.21 -5.41 12.68
C LYS A 39 3.50 -4.15 11.88
N PRO A 40 2.49 -3.29 11.69
CA PRO A 40 2.72 -1.99 11.10
C PRO A 40 3.72 -1.23 11.96
N ASN A 41 4.67 -0.56 11.31
CA ASN A 41 5.53 0.39 12.01
C ASN A 41 4.65 1.51 12.60
N LYS A 42 5.10 2.18 13.66
CA LYS A 42 4.32 3.26 14.33
C LYS A 42 3.87 4.39 13.38
N GLU A 43 4.44 4.47 12.19
CA GLU A 43 4.16 5.46 11.15
C GLU A 43 3.08 5.05 10.14
N VAL A 44 2.57 3.81 10.20
CA VAL A 44 1.40 3.42 9.40
C VAL A 44 0.20 4.19 9.94
N LYS A 45 -0.07 5.32 9.29
CA LYS A 45 -1.26 6.11 9.57
C LYS A 45 -2.46 5.30 9.12
N TYR A 46 -3.21 4.77 10.09
CA TYR A 46 -4.57 4.32 9.87
C TYR A 46 -5.45 5.54 9.62
N GLY A 47 -5.31 6.11 8.42
CA GLY A 47 -6.11 7.22 7.95
C GLY A 47 -7.20 6.70 7.04
N THR A 48 -8.39 7.27 7.17
CA THR A 48 -9.49 7.08 6.21
C THR A 48 -9.18 7.73 4.85
N TYR A 49 -8.23 8.68 4.85
CA TYR A 49 -7.75 9.42 3.70
C TYR A 49 -6.22 9.34 3.67
N SER A 50 -5.68 8.86 2.57
CA SER A 50 -4.24 8.83 2.31
C SER A 50 -4.00 9.40 0.94
N ASP A 51 -3.21 10.47 0.86
CA ASP A 51 -2.80 11.07 -0.40
C ASP A 51 -2.16 10.02 -1.32
N THR A 52 -1.36 9.10 -0.77
CA THR A 52 -0.75 8.00 -1.53
C THR A 52 -1.80 7.11 -2.16
N VAL A 53 -2.86 6.76 -1.42
CA VAL A 53 -3.94 5.90 -1.94
C VAL A 53 -4.67 6.60 -3.07
N GLU A 54 -4.98 7.89 -2.92
CA GLU A 54 -5.64 8.69 -3.97
C GLU A 54 -4.77 8.85 -5.22
N ILE A 55 -3.47 9.04 -5.03
CA ILE A 55 -2.52 9.11 -6.14
C ILE A 55 -2.47 7.78 -6.88
N LEU A 56 -2.31 6.66 -6.16
CA LEU A 56 -2.16 5.33 -6.76
C LEU A 56 -3.46 4.81 -7.39
N SER A 57 -4.62 5.13 -6.80
CA SER A 57 -5.93 4.83 -7.37
C SER A 57 -6.13 5.63 -8.67
N THR A 58 -5.85 6.93 -8.65
CA THR A 58 -6.00 7.80 -9.83
C THR A 58 -5.04 7.40 -10.95
N LEU A 59 -3.79 7.08 -10.61
CA LEU A 59 -2.80 6.55 -11.57
C LEU A 59 -3.29 5.29 -12.26
N ALA A 60 -4.17 4.48 -11.66
CA ALA A 60 -4.73 3.30 -12.32
C ALA A 60 -5.59 3.64 -13.55
N PHE A 61 -6.24 4.80 -13.54
CA PHE A 61 -7.15 5.27 -14.59
C PHE A 61 -6.46 6.07 -15.70
N MET A 62 -5.20 6.45 -15.52
CA MET A 62 -4.43 7.12 -16.57
C MET A 62 -4.11 6.15 -17.71
N ASP A 63 -3.72 6.67 -18.88
CA ASP A 63 -3.19 5.87 -19.97
C ASP A 63 -1.78 5.32 -19.63
N GLU A 64 -1.41 4.21 -20.24
CA GLU A 64 -0.13 3.53 -19.93
C GLU A 64 1.09 4.40 -20.25
N ASP A 65 1.03 5.22 -21.31
CA ASP A 65 2.13 6.12 -21.67
C ASP A 65 2.35 7.18 -20.58
N ALA A 66 1.27 7.82 -20.10
CA ALA A 66 1.34 8.76 -18.99
C ALA A 66 1.84 8.11 -17.69
N LYS A 67 1.37 6.90 -17.37
CA LYS A 67 1.87 6.15 -16.19
C LYS A 67 3.36 5.89 -16.29
N ASN A 68 3.83 5.42 -17.45
CA ASN A 68 5.24 5.11 -17.67
C ASN A 68 6.11 6.37 -17.56
N GLU A 69 5.65 7.51 -18.09
CA GLU A 69 6.34 8.79 -17.95
C GLU A 69 6.45 9.22 -16.47
N ILE A 70 5.33 9.20 -15.73
CA ILE A 70 5.31 9.57 -14.30
C ILE A 70 6.22 8.62 -13.50
N ASN A 71 6.11 7.32 -13.72
CA ASN A 71 6.94 6.32 -13.05
C ASN A 71 8.43 6.51 -13.34
N ALA A 72 8.81 6.85 -14.57
CA ALA A 72 10.20 7.13 -14.93
C ALA A 72 10.74 8.37 -14.21
N LEU A 73 9.93 9.44 -14.10
CA LEU A 73 10.29 10.65 -13.36
C LEU A 73 10.48 10.38 -11.87
N ILE A 74 9.58 9.60 -11.26
CA ILE A 74 9.67 9.19 -9.86
C ILE A 74 10.93 8.33 -9.64
N GLN A 75 11.19 7.35 -10.51
CA GLN A 75 12.36 6.49 -10.38
C GLN A 75 13.66 7.30 -10.47
N ASP A 76 13.75 8.24 -11.42
CA ASP A 76 14.90 9.13 -11.54
C ASP A 76 15.10 10.00 -10.30
N PHE A 77 14.03 10.50 -9.69
CA PHE A 77 14.12 11.23 -8.40
C PHE A 77 14.65 10.35 -7.27
N ILE A 78 14.16 9.11 -7.18
CA ILE A 78 14.55 8.17 -6.12
C ILE A 78 16.01 7.75 -6.28
N ASP A 79 16.45 7.52 -7.51
CA ASP A 79 17.86 7.23 -7.79
C ASP A 79 18.77 8.38 -7.34
N GLU A 80 18.33 9.63 -7.44
CA GLU A 80 19.06 10.80 -6.94
C GLU A 80 19.12 10.84 -5.40
N VAL A 81 18.01 10.51 -4.74
CA VAL A 81 17.95 10.39 -3.26
C VAL A 81 18.96 9.33 -2.79
N ILE A 82 18.95 8.17 -3.42
CA ILE A 82 19.86 7.06 -3.09
C ILE A 82 21.33 7.46 -3.36
N LYS A 83 21.62 8.04 -4.53
CA LYS A 83 22.98 8.51 -4.88
C LYS A 83 23.51 9.58 -3.94
N SER A 84 22.61 10.40 -3.39
CA SER A 84 22.99 11.44 -2.44
C SER A 84 23.38 10.90 -1.06
N GLY A 85 23.09 9.63 -0.77
CA GLY A 85 23.51 8.96 0.46
C GLY A 85 22.84 9.48 1.74
N ILE A 86 21.73 10.21 1.61
CA ILE A 86 20.99 10.73 2.76
C ILE A 86 20.19 9.62 3.45
N THR A 87 20.07 9.74 4.77
CA THR A 87 19.25 8.86 5.58
C THR A 87 17.76 9.13 5.39
N GLU A 88 16.93 8.17 5.78
CA GLU A 88 15.46 8.30 5.77
C GLU A 88 14.99 9.49 6.64
N ALA A 89 15.62 9.70 7.80
CA ALA A 89 15.32 10.83 8.68
C ALA A 89 15.66 12.19 8.04
N GLU A 90 16.79 12.28 7.33
CA GLU A 90 17.18 13.48 6.59
C GLU A 90 16.24 13.76 5.42
N TYR A 91 15.80 12.72 4.70
CA TYR A 91 14.80 12.85 3.64
C TYR A 91 13.48 13.40 4.18
N VAL A 92 12.96 12.83 5.27
CA VAL A 92 11.70 13.28 5.89
C VAL A 92 11.81 14.72 6.37
N LEU A 93 12.95 15.09 6.96
CA LEU A 93 13.20 16.46 7.41
C LEU A 93 13.25 17.46 6.24
N TRP A 94 13.97 17.11 5.17
CA TRP A 94 14.02 17.93 3.95
C TRP A 94 12.64 18.10 3.32
N TYR A 95 11.89 16.99 3.17
CA TYR A 95 10.56 17.02 2.57
C TYR A 95 9.61 17.91 3.38
N ARG A 96 9.61 17.79 4.71
CA ARG A 96 8.80 18.65 5.59
C ARG A 96 9.10 20.14 5.37
N LYS A 97 10.38 20.53 5.38
CA LYS A 97 10.79 21.93 5.12
C LYS A 97 10.34 22.40 3.74
N LEU A 98 10.43 21.53 2.74
CA LEU A 98 9.99 21.82 1.38
C LEU A 98 8.50 22.12 1.34
N VAL A 99 7.67 21.23 1.90
CA VAL A 99 6.21 21.41 1.94
C VAL A 99 5.83 22.70 2.66
N GLU A 100 6.44 22.96 3.83
CA GLU A 100 6.23 24.21 4.59
C GLU A 100 6.60 25.46 3.78
N SER A 101 7.67 25.40 2.97
CA SER A 101 8.05 26.52 2.11
C SER A 101 7.02 26.77 0.99
N ILE A 102 6.43 25.71 0.42
CA ILE A 102 5.42 25.80 -0.63
C ILE A 102 4.11 26.37 -0.08
N THR A 103 3.73 26.02 1.15
CA THR A 103 2.47 26.49 1.76
C THR A 103 2.54 27.95 2.21
N ILE A 104 3.71 28.44 2.60
CA ILE A 104 3.88 29.79 3.15
C ILE A 104 4.23 30.82 2.07
N THR A 105 4.88 30.42 0.97
CA THR A 105 5.40 31.36 -0.04
C THR A 105 5.01 30.98 -1.47
N THR A 106 4.56 31.96 -2.26
CA THR A 106 4.32 31.81 -3.72
C THR A 106 5.60 31.69 -4.55
N ASN A 107 6.76 31.90 -3.93
CA ASN A 107 8.09 31.73 -4.51
C ASN A 107 8.89 30.80 -3.61
N VAL A 108 9.15 29.58 -4.07
CA VAL A 108 10.03 28.63 -3.38
C VAL A 108 11.46 29.19 -3.37
N ASN A 109 11.82 29.86 -2.29
CA ASN A 109 13.18 30.35 -2.06
C ASN A 109 14.09 29.17 -1.67
N CYS A 110 15.37 29.21 -2.07
CA CYS A 110 16.32 28.15 -1.72
C CYS A 110 16.41 27.96 -0.20
N CYS A 111 16.23 26.71 0.27
CA CYS A 111 16.44 26.28 1.67
C CYS A 111 17.80 26.75 2.24
N CYS A 112 18.78 26.94 1.37
CA CYS A 112 20.15 27.29 1.68
C CYS A 112 20.45 28.79 1.87
N CYS A 113 19.68 29.69 1.23
CA CYS A 113 20.10 31.10 1.11
C CYS A 113 18.97 32.13 0.96
N GLY A 114 17.70 31.73 0.93
CA GLY A 114 16.57 32.66 0.85
C GLY A 114 16.40 33.38 -0.50
N LYS A 115 17.08 32.92 -1.58
CA LYS A 115 17.01 33.48 -2.95
C LYS A 115 16.68 32.41 -4.01
N LYS A 116 16.55 32.82 -5.29
CA LYS A 116 16.42 31.94 -6.48
C LYS A 116 17.55 30.89 -6.46
N CYS A 117 17.19 29.61 -6.59
CA CYS A 117 18.02 28.43 -6.28
C CYS A 117 19.51 28.56 -6.72
N CYS A 118 20.45 28.46 -5.78
CA CYS A 118 21.87 28.51 -6.10
C CYS A 118 22.38 27.12 -6.53
N GLU A 119 22.53 26.92 -7.84
CA GLU A 119 23.48 26.01 -8.49
C GLU A 119 23.87 24.73 -7.72
N GLU A 120 22.89 23.94 -7.27
CA GLU A 120 23.08 22.52 -6.87
C GLU A 120 24.16 22.24 -5.80
N LYS A 121 24.55 23.25 -5.01
CA LYS A 121 25.68 23.16 -4.06
C LYS A 121 25.45 22.17 -2.92
N THR A 122 24.19 21.93 -2.54
CA THR A 122 23.81 20.99 -1.48
C THR A 122 22.88 19.91 -2.02
N VAL A 123 22.81 18.78 -1.32
CA VAL A 123 21.85 17.70 -1.62
C VAL A 123 20.42 18.24 -1.63
N GLU A 124 20.04 19.01 -0.59
CA GLU A 124 18.70 19.59 -0.48
C GLU A 124 18.34 20.44 -1.70
N CYS A 125 19.26 21.27 -2.20
CA CYS A 125 19.03 22.07 -3.41
C CYS A 125 18.79 21.22 -4.65
N ARG A 126 19.57 20.15 -4.85
CA ARG A 126 19.41 19.24 -5.99
C ARG A 126 18.06 18.54 -5.94
N LEU A 127 17.71 17.98 -4.78
CA LEU A 127 16.44 17.30 -4.57
C LEU A 127 15.27 18.27 -4.77
N THR A 128 15.32 19.48 -4.21
CA THR A 128 14.26 20.49 -4.39
C THR A 128 14.10 20.89 -5.86
N LYS A 129 15.19 21.13 -6.59
CA LYS A 129 15.13 21.48 -8.02
C LYS A 129 14.50 20.36 -8.83
N LYS A 130 14.90 19.11 -8.58
CA LYS A 130 14.38 17.92 -9.27
C LYS A 130 12.89 17.70 -8.94
N TYR A 131 12.53 17.80 -7.66
CA TYR A 131 11.16 17.73 -7.19
C TYR A 131 10.25 18.75 -7.88
N MET A 132 10.67 20.02 -7.93
CA MET A 132 9.90 21.10 -8.57
C MET A 132 9.70 20.84 -10.05
N LYS A 133 10.76 20.37 -10.74
CA LYS A 133 10.68 20.03 -12.16
C LYS A 133 9.66 18.91 -12.43
N ILE A 134 9.62 17.89 -11.57
CA ILE A 134 8.64 16.79 -11.69
C ILE A 134 7.22 17.30 -11.46
N ASN A 135 7.01 18.13 -10.44
CA ASN A 135 5.71 18.72 -10.15
C ASN A 135 5.20 19.69 -11.24
N GLN A 136 6.08 20.16 -12.13
CA GLN A 136 5.73 20.97 -13.29
C GLN A 136 5.54 20.14 -14.58
N ASN A 137 5.79 18.82 -14.54
CA ASN A 137 5.57 17.96 -15.70
C ASN A 137 4.07 17.86 -16.02
N TYR A 138 3.74 17.85 -17.31
CA TYR A 138 2.36 17.84 -17.79
C TYR A 138 1.55 16.63 -17.28
N GLN A 139 2.12 15.43 -17.30
CA GLN A 139 1.41 14.23 -16.83
C GLN A 139 1.16 14.27 -15.33
N VAL A 140 2.12 14.81 -14.56
CA VAL A 140 1.95 15.00 -13.11
C VAL A 140 0.88 16.06 -12.82
N LEU A 141 0.84 17.16 -13.59
CA LEU A 141 -0.24 18.15 -13.50
C LEU A 141 -1.61 17.57 -13.86
N ARG A 142 -1.67 16.70 -14.86
CA ARG A 142 -2.88 15.97 -15.24
C ARG A 142 -3.34 15.02 -14.13
N LEU A 143 -2.42 14.30 -13.50
CA LEU A 143 -2.68 13.48 -12.33
C LEU A 143 -3.31 14.31 -11.20
N TYR A 144 -2.72 15.46 -10.86
CA TYR A 144 -3.30 16.37 -9.87
C TYR A 144 -4.71 16.84 -10.23
N HIS A 145 -4.95 17.14 -11.50
CA HIS A 145 -6.28 17.54 -11.98
C HIS A 145 -7.30 16.42 -11.79
N MET A 146 -6.94 15.18 -12.13
CA MET A 146 -7.82 14.02 -11.96
C MET A 146 -8.13 13.76 -10.48
N ILE A 147 -7.12 13.84 -9.60
CA ILE A 147 -7.32 13.70 -8.15
C ILE A 147 -8.31 14.76 -7.65
N LYS A 148 -8.11 16.03 -8.04
CA LYS A 148 -9.01 17.15 -7.65
C LYS A 148 -10.43 16.97 -8.15
N GLN A 149 -10.64 16.36 -9.31
CA GLN A 149 -11.98 16.07 -9.80
C GLN A 149 -12.72 15.04 -8.92
N ASP A 150 -11.98 14.14 -8.26
CA ASP A 150 -12.55 13.09 -7.42
C ASP A 150 -12.74 13.54 -5.96
N VAL A 151 -11.67 14.04 -5.33
CA VAL A 151 -11.68 14.40 -3.88
C VAL A 151 -11.91 15.89 -3.61
N GLY A 152 -11.95 16.73 -4.64
CA GLY A 152 -12.14 18.19 -4.54
C GLY A 152 -10.83 18.95 -4.33
N ASP A 153 -10.37 19.05 -3.08
CA ASP A 153 -9.11 19.75 -2.76
C ASP A 153 -7.96 18.77 -2.62
N PHE A 154 -6.84 19.09 -3.28
CA PHE A 154 -5.62 18.31 -3.22
C PHE A 154 -4.43 19.22 -3.45
N GLN A 155 -3.49 19.24 -2.51
CA GLN A 155 -2.31 20.08 -2.64
C GLN A 155 -1.39 19.53 -3.73
N HIS A 156 -0.72 20.41 -4.49
CA HIS A 156 0.27 20.02 -5.51
C HIS A 156 1.61 19.58 -4.90
N VAL A 157 1.54 18.67 -3.92
CA VAL A 157 2.67 18.23 -3.13
C VAL A 157 2.54 16.73 -2.88
N ILE A 158 3.26 15.94 -3.68
CA ILE A 158 3.33 14.48 -3.55
C ILE A 158 4.64 14.08 -2.88
N ASP A 159 4.60 13.15 -1.94
CA ASP A 159 5.80 12.49 -1.40
C ASP A 159 6.19 11.32 -2.32
N PHE A 160 7.09 11.58 -3.27
CA PHE A 160 7.55 10.56 -4.21
C PHE A 160 8.28 9.39 -3.53
N GLY A 161 8.85 9.60 -2.33
CA GLY A 161 9.46 8.53 -1.53
C GLY A 161 8.42 7.51 -1.08
N ARG A 162 7.26 8.00 -0.62
CA ARG A 162 6.14 7.18 -0.16
C ARG A 162 5.45 6.41 -1.28
N MET A 163 5.48 6.91 -2.51
CA MET A 163 4.91 6.21 -3.67
C MET A 163 5.59 4.87 -3.98
N LEU A 164 6.77 4.59 -3.41
CA LEU A 164 7.48 3.31 -3.56
C LEU A 164 7.36 2.43 -2.31
N GLU A 165 6.39 2.69 -1.45
CA GLU A 165 6.17 1.91 -0.24
C GLU A 165 4.76 1.30 -0.25
N PRO A 166 4.61 0.03 0.14
CA PRO A 166 3.29 -0.51 0.41
C PRO A 166 2.63 0.28 1.55
N GLU A 167 1.39 0.70 1.34
CA GLU A 167 0.64 1.44 2.36
C GLU A 167 -0.59 0.66 2.81
N ILE A 168 -0.79 0.59 4.13
CA ILE A 168 -1.99 0.00 4.73
C ILE A 168 -3.02 1.09 4.95
N PHE A 169 -4.24 0.89 4.47
CA PHE A 169 -5.32 1.84 4.64
C PHE A 169 -6.65 1.16 5.00
N GLU A 170 -7.56 1.95 5.57
CA GLU A 170 -8.94 1.57 5.82
C GLU A 170 -9.85 2.35 4.89
N SER A 171 -10.75 1.65 4.17
CA SER A 171 -11.70 2.29 3.27
C SER A 171 -12.66 3.21 4.04
N SER A 172 -12.85 4.43 3.54
CA SER A 172 -13.89 5.36 4.00
C SER A 172 -15.30 4.81 3.79
N ILE A 173 -15.50 4.07 2.69
CA ILE A 173 -16.74 3.37 2.41
C ILE A 173 -16.67 2.00 3.09
N THR A 174 -17.21 1.93 4.31
CA THR A 174 -17.22 0.70 5.10
C THR A 174 -18.45 -0.13 4.75
N SER A 175 -18.30 -1.06 3.81
CA SER A 175 -19.32 -2.10 3.60
C SER A 175 -19.47 -2.95 4.86
N GLU A 176 -20.67 -3.52 5.07
CA GLU A 176 -20.92 -4.40 6.21
C GLU A 176 -20.00 -5.65 6.17
N ARG A 177 -19.63 -6.12 4.97
CA ARG A 177 -18.56 -7.10 4.76
C ARG A 177 -17.24 -6.66 5.39
N LEU A 178 -16.77 -5.44 5.11
CA LEU A 178 -15.50 -4.93 5.66
C LEU A 178 -15.56 -4.77 7.18
N LYS A 179 -16.72 -4.39 7.74
CA LYS A 179 -16.93 -4.34 9.19
C LYS A 179 -16.82 -5.73 9.81
N ASN A 180 -17.53 -6.71 9.26
CA ASN A 180 -17.56 -8.07 9.79
C ASN A 180 -16.18 -8.75 9.72
N GLN A 181 -15.44 -8.48 8.64
CA GLN A 181 -14.09 -9.01 8.46
C GLN A 181 -13.02 -8.25 9.23
N GLN A 182 -13.35 -7.10 9.84
CA GLN A 182 -12.37 -6.13 10.34
C GLN A 182 -11.25 -5.87 9.32
N GLY A 183 -11.70 -5.68 8.07
CA GLY A 183 -10.86 -5.64 6.89
C GLY A 183 -10.11 -4.32 6.74
N SER A 184 -8.85 -4.42 6.38
CA SER A 184 -8.03 -3.32 5.88
C SER A 184 -7.36 -3.77 4.58
N PHE A 185 -6.76 -2.84 3.86
CA PHE A 185 -6.12 -3.13 2.58
C PHE A 185 -4.67 -2.70 2.59
N ILE A 186 -3.83 -3.42 1.83
CA ILE A 186 -2.50 -2.96 1.45
C ILE A 186 -2.54 -2.58 -0.02
N ILE A 187 -2.18 -1.33 -0.35
CA ILE A 187 -1.97 -0.91 -1.73
C ILE A 187 -0.51 -1.18 -2.13
N ILE A 188 -0.33 -1.80 -3.29
CA ILE A 188 1.00 -2.09 -3.85
C ILE A 188 1.24 -1.15 -5.04
N PRO A 189 2.27 -0.28 -4.98
CA PRO A 189 2.66 0.61 -6.08
C PRO A 189 2.90 -0.06 -7.44
N ASP A 190 2.68 0.69 -8.52
CA ASP A 190 2.76 0.15 -9.89
C ASP A 190 4.20 -0.04 -10.40
N VAL A 191 5.17 0.68 -9.82
CA VAL A 191 6.61 0.60 -10.15
C VAL A 191 7.15 -0.83 -10.00
N TYR A 192 6.43 -1.69 -9.28
CA TYR A 192 6.76 -3.11 -9.15
C TYR A 192 6.37 -3.99 -10.35
N ARG A 193 5.55 -3.51 -11.30
CA ARG A 193 5.17 -4.26 -12.51
C ARG A 193 6.06 -3.99 -13.72
N SER A 194 6.67 -2.82 -13.83
CA SER A 194 7.33 -2.34 -15.05
C SER A 194 8.71 -2.96 -15.36
N GLN A 195 8.94 -4.23 -15.04
CA GLN A 195 10.11 -4.97 -15.53
C GLN A 195 9.76 -6.39 -15.98
N PRO A 196 9.46 -6.59 -17.28
CA PRO A 196 9.39 -7.91 -17.89
C PRO A 196 10.81 -8.39 -18.24
N GLN A 197 11.73 -8.42 -17.27
CA GLN A 197 13.01 -9.12 -17.41
C GLN A 197 13.10 -10.16 -16.30
N LYS A 198 13.05 -11.44 -16.72
CA LYS A 198 13.01 -12.66 -15.89
C LYS A 198 14.11 -12.79 -14.83
N ASN A 199 15.09 -11.89 -14.79
CA ASN A 199 16.20 -11.89 -13.82
C ASN A 199 16.08 -10.79 -12.74
N VAL A 200 15.08 -9.89 -12.82
CA VAL A 200 14.84 -8.82 -11.82
C VAL A 200 13.56 -9.06 -11.01
N LEU A 201 12.72 -10.02 -11.43
CA LEU A 201 11.56 -10.47 -10.65
C LEU A 201 11.95 -10.90 -9.24
N THR A 202 13.08 -11.61 -9.07
CA THR A 202 13.62 -11.93 -7.74
C THR A 202 14.03 -10.68 -6.98
N ALA A 203 14.81 -9.75 -7.55
CA ALA A 203 15.27 -8.57 -6.83
C ALA A 203 14.16 -7.57 -6.44
N ASN A 204 13.08 -7.45 -7.22
CA ASN A 204 11.96 -6.56 -6.92
C ASN A 204 10.89 -7.23 -6.05
N ILE A 205 10.64 -8.53 -6.21
CA ILE A 205 9.90 -9.33 -5.22
C ILE A 205 10.69 -9.39 -3.91
N ASP A 206 12.03 -9.38 -3.93
CA ASP A 206 12.90 -9.28 -2.77
C ASP A 206 12.86 -7.88 -2.15
N LYS A 207 12.63 -6.81 -2.91
CA LYS A 207 12.42 -5.45 -2.38
C LYS A 207 11.01 -5.27 -1.79
N ILE A 208 10.00 -5.84 -2.43
CA ILE A 208 8.64 -5.96 -1.87
C ILE A 208 8.70 -6.82 -0.60
N HIS A 209 9.39 -7.97 -0.62
CA HIS A 209 9.63 -8.80 0.54
C HIS A 209 10.48 -8.08 1.58
N CYS A 210 11.45 -7.23 1.21
CA CYS A 210 12.26 -6.47 2.17
C CYS A 210 11.46 -5.36 2.86
N LYS A 211 10.57 -4.65 2.15
CA LYS A 211 9.73 -3.60 2.76
C LYS A 211 8.47 -4.15 3.42
N LEU A 212 7.81 -5.16 2.84
CA LEU A 212 6.85 -5.99 3.58
C LEU A 212 7.56 -6.63 4.78
N ALA A 213 8.84 -7.00 4.71
CA ALA A 213 9.61 -7.46 5.87
C ALA A 213 9.84 -6.41 6.94
N LYS A 214 9.82 -5.11 6.61
CA LYS A 214 9.73 -4.05 7.63
C LYS A 214 8.37 -4.03 8.32
N LEU A 215 7.31 -4.47 7.63
CA LEU A 215 5.96 -4.66 8.19
C LEU A 215 5.79 -6.06 8.83
N GLN A 216 6.74 -6.98 8.67
CA GLN A 216 6.64 -8.34 9.20
C GLN A 216 7.20 -8.38 10.62
N VAL A 217 6.50 -9.13 11.47
CA VAL A 217 7.12 -9.54 12.72
C VAL A 217 8.05 -10.69 12.41
N LYS A 218 9.32 -10.53 12.79
CA LYS A 218 10.28 -11.62 12.80
C LYS A 218 10.33 -12.23 14.20
N ASP A 219 10.37 -13.55 14.27
CA ASP A 219 10.65 -14.24 15.52
C ASP A 219 12.03 -13.80 16.04
N GLN A 220 12.11 -13.49 17.33
CA GLN A 220 13.34 -12.95 17.93
C GLN A 220 14.48 -13.97 17.98
N THR A 221 14.16 -15.25 17.84
CA THR A 221 15.09 -16.38 17.97
C THR A 221 15.54 -16.88 16.59
N SER A 222 14.60 -17.04 15.66
CA SER A 222 14.91 -17.55 14.30
C SER A 222 15.16 -16.45 13.27
N GLY A 223 14.70 -15.21 13.51
CA GLY A 223 14.74 -14.13 12.54
C GLY A 223 13.79 -14.34 11.34
N GLU A 224 13.00 -15.41 11.34
CA GLU A 224 12.03 -15.71 10.30
C GLU A 224 10.71 -14.98 10.51
N LEU A 225 10.00 -14.77 9.41
CA LEU A 225 8.61 -14.33 9.36
C LEU A 225 7.71 -15.15 10.29
N ILE A 226 6.96 -14.49 11.17
CA ILE A 226 5.92 -15.16 11.95
C ILE A 226 4.79 -15.56 11.00
N ARG A 227 4.72 -16.86 10.72
CA ARG A 227 3.61 -17.52 10.02
C ARG A 227 3.09 -18.68 10.86
N PHE A 228 1.78 -18.84 10.89
CA PHE A 228 1.13 -20.00 11.50
C PHE A 228 0.66 -20.91 10.38
N LYS A 229 1.22 -22.12 10.34
CA LYS A 229 0.76 -23.18 9.44
C LYS A 229 -0.55 -23.75 9.99
N VAL A 230 -1.54 -23.87 9.12
CA VAL A 230 -2.82 -24.53 9.39
C VAL A 230 -2.84 -25.82 8.56
N PRO A 231 -2.55 -26.98 9.16
CA PRO A 231 -2.49 -28.22 8.41
C PRO A 231 -3.82 -28.54 7.71
N ALA A 232 -3.74 -29.09 6.49
CA ALA A 232 -4.90 -29.50 5.69
C ALA A 232 -5.93 -30.31 6.52
N GLY A 233 -5.46 -31.34 7.23
CA GLY A 233 -6.32 -32.26 7.99
C GLY A 233 -7.05 -31.66 9.20
N VAL A 234 -6.72 -30.44 9.64
CA VAL A 234 -7.42 -29.78 10.78
C VAL A 234 -8.30 -28.60 10.34
N LYS A 235 -8.29 -28.23 9.06
CA LYS A 235 -9.06 -27.08 8.53
C LYS A 235 -10.56 -27.20 8.82
N GLN A 236 -11.14 -28.37 8.57
CA GLN A 236 -12.58 -28.61 8.79
C GLN A 236 -12.96 -28.52 10.27
N ALA A 237 -12.13 -29.05 11.18
CA ALA A 237 -12.37 -28.95 12.62
C ALA A 237 -12.31 -27.49 13.10
N ILE A 238 -11.29 -26.73 12.66
CA ILE A 238 -11.16 -25.31 12.95
C ILE A 238 -12.38 -24.52 12.42
N HIS A 239 -12.80 -24.81 11.19
CA HIS A 239 -13.96 -24.14 10.59
C HIS A 239 -15.25 -24.43 11.38
N ALA A 240 -15.44 -25.65 11.86
CA ALA A 240 -16.59 -26.02 12.69
C ALA A 240 -16.59 -25.29 14.05
N GLU A 241 -15.44 -25.18 14.72
CA GLU A 241 -15.30 -24.43 15.98
C GLU A 241 -15.55 -22.92 15.77
N LEU A 242 -15.01 -22.36 14.68
CA LEU A 242 -15.24 -20.96 14.31
C LEU A 242 -16.71 -20.65 14.08
N ASP A 243 -17.45 -21.52 13.39
CA ASP A 243 -18.89 -21.36 13.17
C ASP A 243 -19.67 -21.49 14.49
N LYS A 244 -19.44 -22.58 15.23
CA LYS A 244 -20.25 -22.96 16.39
C LYS A 244 -20.05 -22.03 17.59
N ASP A 245 -18.80 -21.73 17.93
CA ASP A 245 -18.47 -21.08 19.21
C ASP A 245 -18.26 -19.57 19.04
N LEU A 246 -17.95 -19.12 17.82
CA LEU A 246 -17.56 -17.74 17.52
C LEU A 246 -18.43 -17.05 16.47
N ASN A 247 -19.36 -17.77 15.84
CA ASN A 247 -20.23 -17.27 14.77
C ASN A 247 -19.43 -16.65 13.59
N ILE A 248 -18.26 -17.22 13.31
CA ILE A 248 -17.40 -16.84 12.19
C ILE A 248 -17.61 -17.86 11.08
N ASN A 249 -18.45 -17.52 10.09
CA ASN A 249 -18.83 -18.39 8.99
C ASN A 249 -19.07 -17.59 7.71
N LYS A 250 -19.33 -18.28 6.59
CA LYS A 250 -19.61 -17.62 5.30
C LYS A 250 -20.78 -16.62 5.40
N GLY A 251 -21.86 -16.95 6.12
CA GLY A 251 -23.02 -16.08 6.26
C GLY A 251 -22.79 -14.80 7.07
N THR A 252 -21.83 -14.80 8.01
CA THR A 252 -21.47 -13.62 8.79
C THR A 252 -20.31 -12.84 8.17
N MET A 253 -19.40 -13.51 7.47
CA MET A 253 -18.24 -12.88 6.82
C MET A 253 -18.56 -12.27 5.46
N PHE A 254 -19.59 -12.77 4.77
CA PHE A 254 -20.08 -12.25 3.50
C PHE A 254 -21.49 -11.71 3.67
N THR A 255 -21.78 -10.58 3.00
CA THR A 255 -23.07 -9.92 3.09
C THR A 255 -23.94 -10.16 1.85
N ASP A 256 -23.46 -10.93 0.88
CA ASP A 256 -24.22 -11.30 -0.31
C ASP A 256 -25.15 -12.49 -0.03
N MET A 257 -26.30 -12.49 -0.72
CA MET A 257 -27.33 -13.52 -0.57
C MET A 257 -26.86 -14.90 -1.03
N GLU A 258 -25.91 -14.96 -1.95
CA GLU A 258 -25.37 -16.22 -2.47
C GLU A 258 -24.56 -16.96 -1.39
N SER A 259 -23.65 -16.25 -0.70
CA SER A 259 -22.88 -16.80 0.40
C SER A 259 -23.76 -17.24 1.57
N MET A 260 -24.82 -16.48 1.87
CA MET A 260 -25.82 -16.87 2.87
C MET A 260 -26.58 -18.14 2.44
N ALA A 261 -27.03 -18.21 1.19
CA ALA A 261 -27.74 -19.39 0.67
C ALA A 261 -26.85 -20.64 0.65
N GLN A 262 -25.59 -20.50 0.24
CA GLN A 262 -24.60 -21.58 0.30
C GLN A 262 -24.39 -22.07 1.74
N TYR A 263 -24.22 -21.15 2.69
CA TYR A 263 -24.06 -21.51 4.10
C TYR A 263 -25.29 -22.26 4.65
N ILE A 264 -26.50 -21.78 4.36
CA ILE A 264 -27.74 -22.46 4.78
C ILE A 264 -27.84 -23.84 4.15
N SER A 265 -27.55 -23.96 2.84
CA SER A 265 -27.55 -25.25 2.17
C SER A 265 -26.55 -26.21 2.83
N GLU A 266 -25.30 -25.79 3.03
CA GLU A 266 -24.24 -26.63 3.62
C GLU A 266 -24.56 -27.04 5.06
N LYS A 267 -25.24 -26.19 5.84
CA LYS A 267 -25.54 -26.44 7.26
C LYS A 267 -26.77 -27.31 7.49
N PHE A 268 -27.72 -27.30 6.57
CA PHE A 268 -29.02 -27.99 6.71
C PHE A 268 -29.25 -29.10 5.66
N SER A 269 -28.23 -29.45 4.87
CA SER A 269 -28.21 -30.65 4.01
C SER A 269 -27.65 -31.85 4.77
#